data_AF-A0A965NBN3-F1
#
_entry.id   AF-A0A965NBN3-F1
#
_cell.length_a   1.000
_cell.length_b   1.000
_cell.length_c   1.000
_cell.angle_alpha   90.00
_cell.angle_beta   90.00
_cell.angle_gamma   90.00
#
_symmetry.space_group_name_H-M   'P 1'
#
loop_
_entity.id
_entity.type
_entity.pdbx_description
1 polymer ?
#
loop_
_entity_poly.entity_id
_entity_poly.type
_entity_poly.pdbx_seq_one_letter_code
_entity_poly.pdbx_strand_id
1 'polypeptide(L)'
;MTTKELSTNLDKLNVTDKIQGYLTQLANPNLTEAEYIDIRYQFIKLNEKSLPTSYQDDKGNVTVGIGFNMDAAGAEAAWQKVFQGSVNFNDIYNRVPGAFLTNPQIRKLYDYSVSVREDALFGTDGIYTNIKDSLTANQKLAIEDLYFNGGSGLVGKKTSFYSDIQNYVATGNQAYFDNALEEVMDRSNSSFNIGLSHRRLKEGAMLSGNVGITQSEEEVAQLVAYNVKAGYKVMINGKSWTDYLASSETGEFKDTLQLDQDFMSLIKSELQNQIQQSVAINSNIQSYLNSFAFAESTSARRVDPLTLDLDGDGVELVNVSNSTAFFDLDVTANTDADGNFDGTYTSDGVKEQVGWVQSDDGLLTLDKNSNGTVDNILELFGKSNKTGTEELREYDLNNDGVINSSDAVFSGLKVWQDLNQDGESQADELKTLSELNIASINVSDSSLTTLNQTS
;
A
#
# COMPACT_ATOMS: atom_id res chain seq x y z
N MET A 1 13.60 7.15 -7.28
CA MET A 1 13.48 6.70 -5.88
C MET A 1 12.11 6.06 -5.76
N THR A 2 12.05 4.74 -5.59
CA THR A 2 10.77 4.02 -5.40
C THR A 2 10.25 4.21 -3.98
N THR A 3 8.97 3.93 -3.73
CA THR A 3 8.37 3.90 -2.38
C THR A 3 9.12 2.95 -1.44
N LYS A 4 9.68 1.86 -2.00
CA LYS A 4 10.53 0.88 -1.30
C LYS A 4 11.91 1.43 -0.97
N GLU A 5 12.53 2.22 -1.85
CA GLU A 5 13.79 2.92 -1.55
C GLU A 5 13.57 4.06 -0.54
N LEU A 6 12.44 4.75 -0.58
CA LEU A 6 12.04 5.73 0.43
C LEU A 6 11.85 5.07 1.79
N SER A 7 11.07 3.98 1.87
CA SER A 7 10.89 3.21 3.13
C SER A 7 12.22 2.65 3.63
N THR A 8 13.07 2.09 2.77
CA THR A 8 14.39 1.58 3.16
C THR A 8 15.32 2.69 3.64
N ASN A 9 15.21 3.91 3.11
CA ASN A 9 15.98 5.06 3.58
C ASN A 9 15.41 5.66 4.88
N LEU A 10 14.09 5.63 5.06
CA LEU A 10 13.40 5.95 6.32
C LEU A 10 13.73 4.94 7.44
N ASP A 11 13.73 3.64 7.14
CA ASP A 11 14.12 2.59 8.09
C ASP A 11 15.60 2.69 8.47
N LYS A 12 16.45 3.23 7.59
CA LYS A 12 17.84 3.59 7.90
C LYS A 12 17.96 4.86 8.75
N LEU A 13 16.96 5.74 8.80
CA LEU A 13 16.97 6.88 9.73
C LEU A 13 16.69 6.44 11.18
N ASN A 14 16.27 5.18 11.40
CA ASN A 14 16.28 4.57 12.73
C ASN A 14 17.69 4.12 13.13
N VAL A 15 18.06 4.43 14.37
CA VAL A 15 19.34 4.06 14.97
C VAL A 15 19.36 2.53 15.20
N THR A 16 20.01 1.79 14.30
CA THR A 16 20.03 0.31 14.25
C THR A 16 20.55 -0.40 15.52
N ASP A 17 20.17 -1.67 15.71
CA ASP A 17 20.53 -2.56 16.85
C ASP A 17 22.02 -2.55 17.28
N LYS A 18 22.96 -2.33 16.35
CA LYS A 18 24.39 -2.29 16.68
C LYS A 18 24.74 -1.13 17.62
N ILE A 19 24.08 0.02 17.46
CA ILE A 19 24.31 1.20 18.32
C ILE A 19 23.71 0.96 19.71
N GLN A 20 22.54 0.32 19.79
CA GLN A 20 21.97 -0.13 21.07
C GLN A 20 22.96 -1.03 21.82
N GLY A 21 23.62 -1.95 21.11
CA GLY A 21 24.64 -2.82 21.68
C GLY A 21 25.83 -2.05 22.28
N TYR A 22 26.32 -1.00 21.62
CA TYR A 22 27.42 -0.19 22.17
C TYR A 22 26.97 0.71 23.31
N LEU A 23 25.80 1.34 23.21
CA LEU A 23 25.24 2.17 24.27
C LEU A 23 25.03 1.37 25.56
N THR A 24 24.57 0.12 25.43
CA THR A 24 24.43 -0.80 26.56
C THR A 24 25.79 -1.08 27.21
N GLN A 25 26.84 -1.30 26.42
CA GLN A 25 28.18 -1.53 26.94
C GLN A 25 28.78 -0.27 27.59
N LEU A 26 28.59 0.90 26.98
CA LEU A 26 29.11 2.18 27.48
C LEU A 26 28.37 2.69 28.73
N ALA A 27 27.14 2.22 28.96
CA ALA A 27 26.40 2.47 30.19
C ALA A 27 26.88 1.62 31.38
N ASN A 28 27.79 0.64 31.16
CA ASN A 28 28.34 -0.18 32.23
C ASN A 28 29.20 0.68 33.17
N PRO A 29 28.86 0.80 34.47
CA PRO A 29 29.63 1.60 35.42
C PRO A 29 31.03 1.02 35.70
N ASN A 30 31.27 -0.24 35.33
CA ASN A 30 32.56 -0.93 35.48
C ASN A 30 33.31 -1.07 34.14
N LEU A 31 32.94 -0.29 33.11
CA LEU A 31 33.61 -0.32 31.82
C LEU A 31 35.11 -0.06 31.98
N THR A 32 35.93 -0.98 31.50
CA THR A 32 37.39 -0.82 31.50
C THR A 32 37.85 0.04 30.33
N GLU A 33 39.03 0.64 30.46
CA GLU A 33 39.65 1.43 29.38
C GLU A 33 39.84 0.60 28.10
N ALA A 34 40.19 -0.68 28.23
CA ALA A 34 40.37 -1.58 27.10
C ALA A 34 39.04 -1.84 26.36
N GLU A 35 37.95 -2.01 27.09
CA GLU A 35 36.60 -2.17 26.51
C GLU A 35 36.14 -0.87 25.84
N TYR A 36 36.36 0.29 26.48
CA TYR A 36 36.05 1.60 25.87
C TYR A 36 36.79 1.79 24.54
N ILE A 37 38.10 1.50 24.52
CA ILE A 37 38.94 1.59 23.31
C ILE A 37 38.40 0.67 22.20
N ASP A 38 37.97 -0.54 22.51
CA ASP A 38 37.41 -1.44 21.50
C ASP A 38 36.05 -0.98 21.00
N ILE A 39 35.13 -0.58 21.89
CA ILE A 39 33.81 -0.03 21.52
C ILE A 39 33.98 1.18 20.60
N ARG A 40 34.88 2.10 20.95
CA ARG A 40 35.21 3.27 20.13
C ARG A 40 35.70 2.86 18.74
N TYR A 41 36.62 1.90 18.66
CA TYR A 41 37.12 1.40 17.39
C TYR A 41 36.00 0.82 16.52
N GLN A 42 35.13 0.00 17.09
CA GLN A 42 33.99 -0.57 16.37
C GLN A 42 33.00 0.51 15.92
N PHE A 43 32.70 1.48 16.79
CA PHE A 43 31.77 2.56 16.49
C PHE A 43 32.28 3.44 15.33
N ILE A 44 33.53 3.94 15.40
CA ILE A 44 34.06 4.76 14.30
C ILE A 44 34.14 3.94 13.01
N LYS A 45 34.48 2.65 13.07
CA LYS A 45 34.49 1.77 11.89
C LYS A 45 33.11 1.56 11.27
N LEU A 46 32.01 1.73 12.02
CA LEU A 46 30.67 1.73 11.44
C LEU A 46 30.33 3.01 10.68
N ASN A 47 30.97 4.13 11.04
CA ASN A 47 30.74 5.44 10.42
C ASN A 47 31.78 5.78 9.35
N GLU A 48 32.90 5.05 9.31
CA GLU A 48 34.04 5.33 8.43
C GLU A 48 34.40 4.15 7.53
N LYS A 49 34.85 4.48 6.31
CA LYS A 49 35.50 3.48 5.45
C LYS A 49 36.81 3.03 6.10
N SER A 50 37.05 1.72 6.08
CA SER A 50 38.31 1.11 6.54
C SER A 50 38.97 0.41 5.36
N LEU A 51 39.96 1.06 4.74
CA LEU A 51 40.59 0.56 3.52
C LEU A 51 42.10 0.34 3.70
N PRO A 52 42.63 -0.82 3.24
CA PRO A 52 44.06 -1.13 3.35
C PRO A 52 44.92 -0.35 2.35
N THR A 53 44.31 0.21 1.30
CA THR A 53 44.98 1.05 0.29
C THR A 53 44.45 2.47 0.34
N SER A 54 45.26 3.45 -0.08
CA SER A 54 44.81 4.84 -0.15
C SER A 54 43.72 5.04 -1.19
N TYR A 55 42.81 5.98 -0.94
CA TYR A 55 41.68 6.36 -1.78
C TYR A 55 41.50 7.89 -1.77
N GLN A 56 40.71 8.45 -2.68
CA GLN A 56 40.31 9.85 -2.59
C GLN A 56 39.01 9.96 -1.80
N ASP A 57 38.98 10.80 -0.77
CA ASP A 57 37.77 11.11 -0.02
C ASP A 57 36.86 12.11 -0.78
N ASP A 58 35.68 12.39 -0.22
CA ASP A 58 34.69 13.26 -0.84
C ASP A 58 35.14 14.75 -0.91
N LYS A 59 36.23 15.10 -0.21
CA LYS A 59 36.88 16.42 -0.26
C LYS A 59 38.09 16.43 -1.21
N GLY A 60 38.38 15.30 -1.86
CA GLY A 60 39.49 15.13 -2.80
C GLY A 60 40.84 14.80 -2.15
N ASN A 61 40.91 14.61 -0.83
CA ASN A 61 42.18 14.28 -0.16
C ASN A 61 42.52 12.80 -0.32
N VAL A 62 43.81 12.48 -0.39
CA VAL A 62 44.35 11.13 -0.29
C VAL A 62 44.20 10.65 1.14
N THR A 63 43.44 9.58 1.34
CA THR A 63 43.08 9.03 2.66
C THR A 63 43.34 7.53 2.71
N VAL A 64 43.73 6.97 3.86
CA VAL A 64 43.97 5.53 4.05
C VAL A 64 43.51 5.03 5.42
N GLY A 65 43.35 3.71 5.59
CA GLY A 65 42.96 3.11 6.86
C GLY A 65 41.55 3.55 7.24
N ILE A 66 41.39 4.03 8.47
CA ILE A 66 40.14 4.60 8.99
C ILE A 66 40.27 6.12 8.97
N GLY A 67 40.00 6.71 7.81
CA GLY A 67 39.95 8.16 7.60
C GLY A 67 41.24 8.94 7.90
N PHE A 68 42.42 8.32 7.81
CA PHE A 68 43.68 9.06 7.96
C PHE A 68 43.98 9.86 6.70
N ASN A 69 43.83 11.18 6.78
CA ASN A 69 44.15 12.11 5.69
C ASN A 69 45.68 12.23 5.51
N MET A 70 46.19 11.68 4.41
CA MET A 70 47.60 11.70 4.07
C MET A 70 48.06 13.05 3.49
N ASP A 71 47.14 13.89 3.00
CA ASP A 71 47.45 15.26 2.54
C ASP A 71 47.53 16.27 3.69
N ALA A 72 47.13 15.89 4.90
CA ALA A 72 47.16 16.78 6.04
C ALA A 72 48.60 17.21 6.38
N ALA A 73 48.76 18.48 6.76
CA ALA A 73 50.05 18.99 7.24
C ALA A 73 50.53 18.15 8.45
N GLY A 74 51.71 17.56 8.33
CA GLY A 74 52.28 16.68 9.37
C GLY A 74 51.86 15.21 9.27
N ALA A 75 51.08 14.80 8.26
CA ALA A 75 50.68 13.40 8.06
C ALA A 75 51.88 12.46 7.94
N GLU A 76 52.91 12.83 7.19
CA GLU A 76 54.12 12.02 7.06
C GLU A 76 54.88 11.90 8.40
N ALA A 77 54.94 12.98 9.19
CA ALA A 77 55.57 12.94 10.52
C ALA A 77 54.79 12.04 11.50
N ALA A 78 53.46 12.08 11.46
CA ALA A 78 52.60 11.16 12.19
C ALA A 78 52.82 9.71 11.74
N TRP A 79 52.91 9.48 10.43
CA TRP A 79 53.19 8.16 9.84
C TRP A 79 54.51 7.59 10.35
N GLN A 80 55.57 8.40 10.40
CA GLN A 80 56.87 7.97 10.90
C GLN A 80 56.82 7.61 12.39
N LYS A 81 56.04 8.33 13.22
CA LYS A 81 55.86 7.97 14.64
C LYS A 81 55.16 6.61 14.79
N VAL A 82 54.17 6.32 13.94
CA VAL A 82 53.39 5.07 13.99
C VAL A 82 54.21 3.88 13.48
N PHE A 83 54.80 4.00 12.30
CA PHE A 83 55.40 2.87 11.59
C PHE A 83 56.91 2.79 11.72
N GLN A 84 57.60 3.88 12.09
CA GLN A 84 59.05 3.90 12.31
C GLN A 84 59.82 3.28 11.12
N GLY A 85 59.40 3.60 9.89
CA GLY A 85 59.97 3.07 8.66
C GLY A 85 59.53 1.67 8.23
N SER A 86 58.76 0.92 9.06
CA SER A 86 58.27 -0.42 8.69
C SER A 86 57.23 -0.43 7.56
N VAL A 87 56.61 0.72 7.28
CA VAL A 87 55.70 0.94 6.14
C VAL A 87 56.07 2.28 5.49
N ASN A 88 56.37 2.26 4.19
CA ASN A 88 56.73 3.46 3.45
C ASN A 88 55.48 4.32 3.16
N PHE A 89 55.54 5.60 3.53
CA PHE A 89 54.44 6.55 3.33
C PHE A 89 54.14 6.77 1.84
N ASN A 90 55.18 7.00 1.03
CA ASN A 90 55.05 7.30 -0.40
C ASN A 90 54.55 6.10 -1.20
N ASP A 91 54.88 4.87 -0.80
CA ASP A 91 54.38 3.67 -1.48
C ASP A 91 52.86 3.55 -1.32
N ILE A 92 52.33 3.82 -0.12
CA ILE A 92 50.89 3.84 0.16
C ILE A 92 50.22 5.05 -0.51
N TYR A 93 50.82 6.24 -0.40
CA TYR A 93 50.29 7.49 -0.98
C TYR A 93 50.12 7.37 -2.49
N ASN A 94 51.15 6.86 -3.19
CA ASN A 94 51.16 6.73 -4.66
C ASN A 94 50.53 5.43 -5.17
N ARG A 95 49.95 4.60 -4.29
CA ARG A 95 49.32 3.31 -4.63
C ARG A 95 50.25 2.39 -5.42
N VAL A 96 51.50 2.27 -5.00
CA VAL A 96 52.48 1.36 -5.61
C VAL A 96 51.90 -0.07 -5.58
N PRO A 97 51.93 -0.83 -6.69
CA PRO A 97 51.39 -2.18 -6.72
C PRO A 97 51.95 -3.07 -5.60
N GLY A 98 51.06 -3.66 -4.80
CA GLY A 98 51.42 -4.48 -3.65
C GLY A 98 51.64 -3.71 -2.33
N ALA A 99 51.57 -2.38 -2.34
CA ALA A 99 51.62 -1.58 -1.11
C ALA A 99 50.22 -1.46 -0.49
N PHE A 100 50.04 -2.07 0.69
CA PHE A 100 48.81 -1.98 1.46
C PHE A 100 49.08 -2.14 2.96
N LEU A 101 48.21 -1.57 3.79
CA LEU A 101 48.20 -1.76 5.23
C LEU A 101 47.49 -3.07 5.60
N THR A 102 48.09 -3.83 6.51
CA THR A 102 47.42 -4.95 7.19
C THR A 102 46.44 -4.42 8.25
N ASN A 103 45.47 -5.25 8.67
CA ASN A 103 44.52 -4.86 9.72
C ASN A 103 45.21 -4.39 11.03
N PRO A 104 46.29 -5.03 11.53
CA PRO A 104 47.02 -4.53 12.70
C PRO A 104 47.67 -3.15 12.45
N GLN A 105 48.19 -2.90 11.24
CA GLN A 105 48.77 -1.60 10.88
C GLN A 105 47.70 -0.51 10.78
N ILE A 106 46.52 -0.82 10.23
CA ILE A 106 45.36 0.08 10.23
C ILE A 106 44.96 0.42 11.66
N ARG A 107 44.85 -0.58 12.54
CA ARG A 107 44.51 -0.37 13.95
C ARG A 107 45.54 0.51 14.65
N LYS A 108 46.84 0.25 14.43
CA LYS A 108 47.93 1.06 15.02
C LYS A 108 47.88 2.53 14.59
N LEU A 109 47.63 2.78 13.30
CA LEU A 109 47.48 4.14 12.76
C LEU A 109 46.25 4.85 13.31
N TYR A 110 45.14 4.11 13.44
CA TYR A 110 43.92 4.58 14.06
C TYR A 110 44.14 4.97 15.53
N ASP A 111 44.73 4.09 16.33
CA ASP A 111 44.96 4.32 17.77
C ASP A 111 45.84 5.57 18.00
N TYR A 112 46.89 5.76 17.17
CA TYR A 112 47.68 6.99 17.22
C TYR A 112 46.84 8.22 16.87
N SER A 113 46.03 8.15 15.81
CA SER A 113 45.18 9.27 15.39
C SER A 113 44.15 9.64 16.46
N VAL A 114 43.60 8.63 17.15
CA VAL A 114 42.73 8.80 18.32
C VAL A 114 43.48 9.49 19.45
N SER A 115 44.67 9.02 19.83
CA SER A 115 45.43 9.63 20.94
C SER A 115 45.72 11.12 20.74
N VAL A 116 45.98 11.54 19.49
CA VAL A 116 46.19 12.94 19.14
C VAL A 116 44.90 13.75 19.30
N ARG A 117 43.74 13.18 18.95
CA ARG A 117 42.44 13.83 19.14
C ARG A 117 42.03 13.88 20.61
N GLU A 118 42.25 12.81 21.36
CA GLU A 118 42.00 12.78 22.80
C GLU A 118 42.83 13.83 23.54
N ASP A 119 44.10 14.01 23.18
CA ASP A 119 44.92 15.07 23.76
C ASP A 119 44.35 16.47 23.42
N ALA A 120 43.96 16.69 22.17
CA ALA A 120 43.34 17.94 21.73
C ALA A 120 41.98 18.24 22.40
N LEU A 121 41.21 17.21 22.78
CA LEU A 121 39.90 17.35 23.39
C LEU A 121 39.96 17.35 24.92
N PHE A 122 40.73 16.45 25.52
CA PHE A 122 40.69 16.11 26.94
C PHE A 122 42.07 16.12 27.63
N GLY A 123 43.14 16.44 26.90
CA GLY A 123 44.50 16.60 27.43
C GLY A 123 44.63 17.78 28.39
N THR A 124 45.84 18.22 28.69
CA THR A 124 46.07 19.31 29.66
C THR A 124 45.52 20.65 29.18
N ASP A 125 45.64 20.94 27.89
CA ASP A 125 45.16 22.18 27.26
C ASP A 125 43.98 21.95 26.30
N GLY A 126 43.35 20.77 26.42
CA GLY A 126 42.26 20.32 25.57
C GLY A 126 41.02 21.21 25.64
N ILE A 127 40.16 21.06 24.63
CA ILE A 127 38.92 21.85 24.50
C ILE A 127 38.02 21.67 25.74
N TYR A 128 37.87 20.44 26.22
CA TYR A 128 36.95 20.00 27.28
C TYR A 128 37.67 19.55 28.55
N THR A 129 38.94 19.92 28.73
CA THR A 129 39.76 19.53 29.89
C THR A 129 39.06 19.73 31.24
N ASN A 130 38.34 20.84 31.37
CA ASN A 130 37.69 21.25 32.62
C ASN A 130 36.45 20.42 32.99
N ILE A 131 35.85 19.70 32.02
CA ILE A 131 34.65 18.89 32.24
C ILE A 131 34.85 17.41 31.92
N LYS A 132 36.05 16.99 31.49
CA LYS A 132 36.32 15.64 31.00
C LYS A 132 35.95 14.53 31.99
N ASP A 133 36.07 14.77 33.28
CA ASP A 133 35.76 13.76 34.31
C ASP A 133 34.26 13.70 34.64
N SER A 134 33.50 14.71 34.23
CA SER A 134 32.04 14.77 34.39
C SER A 134 31.27 14.25 33.18
N LEU A 135 31.94 14.07 32.04
CA LEU A 135 31.34 13.50 30.83
C LEU A 135 31.24 11.99 30.94
N THR A 136 30.11 11.44 30.52
CA THR A 136 29.94 9.98 30.38
C THR A 136 30.81 9.45 29.22
N ALA A 137 31.08 8.15 29.21
CA ALA A 137 31.80 7.50 28.10
C ALA A 137 31.11 7.73 26.74
N ASN A 138 29.78 7.70 26.74
CA ASN A 138 28.94 8.02 25.59
C ASN A 138 29.18 9.44 25.05
N GLN A 139 29.18 10.43 25.95
CA GLN A 139 29.40 11.83 25.58
C GLN A 139 30.82 12.07 25.05
N LYS A 140 31.83 11.46 25.69
CA LYS A 140 33.22 11.53 25.21
C LYS A 140 33.35 10.99 23.79
N LEU A 141 32.80 9.79 23.55
CA LEU A 141 32.85 9.15 22.24
C LEU A 141 32.11 9.96 21.16
N ALA A 142 30.96 10.54 21.48
CA ALA A 142 30.23 11.40 20.54
C ALA A 142 31.03 12.68 20.19
N ILE A 143 31.62 13.34 21.19
CA ILE A 143 32.48 14.52 20.98
C ILE A 143 33.72 14.18 20.14
N GLU A 144 34.32 13.01 20.37
CA GLU A 144 35.46 12.53 19.57
C GLU A 144 35.08 12.30 18.10
N ASP A 145 33.93 11.67 17.81
CA ASP A 145 33.47 11.42 16.44
C ASP A 145 33.10 12.73 15.73
N LEU A 146 32.43 13.65 16.44
CA LEU A 146 32.13 15.00 15.94
C LEU A 146 33.41 15.78 15.59
N TYR A 147 34.42 15.76 16.48
CA TYR A 147 35.70 16.39 16.21
C TYR A 147 36.45 15.71 15.06
N PHE A 148 36.36 14.39 14.94
CA PHE A 148 36.94 13.68 13.81
C PHE A 148 36.33 14.12 12.47
N ASN A 149 35.01 14.31 12.43
CA ASN A 149 34.28 14.65 11.22
C ASN A 149 34.44 16.14 10.80
N GLY A 150 34.32 17.06 11.77
CA GLY A 150 34.25 18.50 11.50
C GLY A 150 35.24 19.36 12.30
N GLY A 151 36.14 18.73 13.07
CA GLY A 151 37.15 19.42 13.85
C GLY A 151 36.57 20.40 14.86
N SER A 152 37.32 21.48 15.12
CA SER A 152 36.88 22.57 16.00
C SER A 152 35.68 23.35 15.46
N GLY A 153 35.29 23.14 14.20
CA GLY A 153 34.10 23.76 13.62
C GLY A 153 32.80 23.23 14.23
N LEU A 154 32.79 22.00 14.74
CA LEU A 154 31.60 21.39 15.35
C LEU A 154 31.63 21.42 16.87
N VAL A 155 32.81 21.24 17.48
CA VAL A 155 32.93 21.09 18.96
C VAL A 155 33.89 22.10 19.60
N GLY A 156 34.44 23.04 18.83
CA GLY A 156 35.41 24.00 19.35
C GLY A 156 34.80 25.04 20.28
N LYS A 157 35.66 25.74 21.05
CA LYS A 157 35.28 26.75 22.07
C LYS A 157 34.39 27.90 21.57
N LYS A 158 34.24 28.07 20.25
CA LYS A 158 33.41 29.12 19.62
C LYS A 158 32.04 28.62 19.16
N THR A 159 31.73 27.34 19.35
CA THR A 159 30.47 26.72 18.92
C THR A 159 29.42 26.80 20.02
N SER A 160 28.15 26.83 19.62
CA SER A 160 26.99 26.68 20.53
C SER A 160 27.07 25.35 21.28
N PHE A 161 27.36 24.26 20.56
CA PHE A 161 27.56 22.92 21.14
C PHE A 161 28.53 22.94 22.34
N TYR A 162 29.69 23.59 22.20
CA TYR A 162 30.65 23.72 23.28
C TYR A 162 30.05 24.43 24.51
N SER A 163 29.43 25.60 24.30
CA SER A 163 28.84 26.35 25.42
C SER A 163 27.70 25.59 26.10
N ASP A 164 26.86 24.91 25.33
CA ASP A 164 25.72 24.16 25.83
C ASP A 164 26.16 22.94 26.66
N ILE A 165 27.12 22.14 26.18
CA ILE A 165 27.66 21.01 26.95
C ILE A 165 28.33 21.47 28.26
N GLN A 166 29.08 22.57 28.23
CA GLN A 166 29.71 23.14 29.43
C GLN A 166 28.66 23.57 30.46
N ASN A 167 27.62 24.26 30.01
CA ASN A 167 26.53 24.71 30.88
C ASN A 167 25.70 23.54 31.41
N TYR A 168 25.44 22.52 30.59
CA TYR A 168 24.78 21.30 31.04
C TYR A 168 25.56 20.62 32.17
N VAL A 169 26.87 20.38 31.99
CA VAL A 169 27.70 19.76 33.03
C VAL A 169 27.74 20.62 34.29
N ALA A 170 27.81 21.95 34.15
CA ALA A 170 27.90 22.86 35.29
C ALA A 170 26.58 22.96 36.09
N THR A 171 25.42 22.81 35.43
CA THR A 171 24.11 23.15 36.03
C THR A 171 23.16 21.96 36.15
N GLY A 172 23.39 20.89 35.40
CA GLY A 172 22.43 19.79 35.23
C GLY A 172 21.15 20.18 34.47
N ASN A 173 21.07 21.40 33.90
CA ASN A 173 19.88 21.86 33.21
C ASN A 173 19.78 21.22 31.82
N GLN A 174 18.75 20.37 31.67
CA GLN A 174 18.50 19.58 30.48
C GLN A 174 18.30 20.43 29.21
N ALA A 175 17.81 21.67 29.32
CA ALA A 175 17.62 22.53 28.15
C ALA A 175 18.93 22.81 27.38
N TYR A 176 20.06 22.92 28.09
CA TYR A 176 21.35 23.05 27.42
C TYR A 176 21.76 21.76 26.71
N PHE A 177 21.47 20.60 27.32
CA PHE A 177 21.76 19.33 26.67
C PHE A 177 20.91 19.13 25.41
N ASP A 178 19.63 19.49 25.48
CA ASP A 178 18.71 19.40 24.35
C ASP A 178 19.14 20.33 23.21
N ASN A 179 19.61 21.55 23.51
CA ASN A 179 20.20 22.46 22.52
C ASN A 179 21.48 21.88 21.87
N ALA A 180 22.36 21.25 22.66
CA ALA A 180 23.55 20.61 22.14
C ALA A 180 23.19 19.42 21.22
N LEU A 181 22.13 18.68 21.55
CA LEU A 181 21.61 17.59 20.75
C LEU A 181 21.04 18.10 19.42
N GLU A 182 20.26 19.18 19.44
CA GLU A 182 19.72 19.86 18.25
C GLU A 182 20.86 20.40 17.35
N GLU A 183 21.91 20.97 17.95
CA GLU A 183 23.08 21.45 17.20
C GLU A 183 23.76 20.31 16.43
N VAL A 184 23.88 19.14 17.05
CA VAL A 184 24.44 17.94 16.42
C VAL A 184 23.52 17.41 15.33
N MET A 185 22.24 17.20 15.62
CA MET A 185 21.32 16.51 14.71
C MET A 185 20.95 17.36 13.50
N ASP A 186 20.70 18.65 13.70
CA ASP A 186 19.97 19.47 12.73
C ASP A 186 20.88 20.55 12.16
N ARG A 187 21.52 21.34 13.02
CA ARG A 187 22.26 22.55 12.59
C ARG A 187 23.61 22.23 11.96
N SER A 188 24.21 21.09 12.29
CA SER A 188 25.47 20.63 11.72
C SER A 188 25.34 20.00 10.32
N ASN A 189 24.11 19.87 9.78
CA ASN A 189 23.82 19.41 8.42
C ASN A 189 22.98 20.44 7.63
N SER A 190 23.46 21.69 7.58
CA SER A 190 22.78 22.80 6.89
C SER A 190 22.56 22.60 5.37
N SER A 191 23.20 21.59 4.77
CA SER A 191 23.05 21.24 3.36
C SER A 191 22.10 20.06 3.12
N PHE A 192 21.44 19.54 4.18
CA PHE A 192 20.45 18.47 4.10
C PHE A 192 20.96 17.25 3.33
N ASN A 193 22.20 16.85 3.58
CA ASN A 193 22.80 15.66 2.97
C ASN A 193 22.32 14.41 3.71
N ILE A 194 21.69 13.45 3.02
CA ILE A 194 21.12 12.23 3.65
C ILE A 194 22.19 11.39 4.35
N GLY A 195 23.36 11.23 3.74
CA GLY A 195 24.47 10.49 4.34
C GLY A 195 24.97 11.15 5.63
N LEU A 196 24.99 12.49 5.66
CA LEU A 196 25.34 13.25 6.84
C LEU A 196 24.23 13.20 7.90
N SER A 197 22.94 13.28 7.53
CA SER A 197 21.80 13.14 8.46
C SER A 197 21.87 11.81 9.21
N HIS A 198 22.06 10.70 8.49
CA HIS A 198 22.18 9.39 9.11
C HIS A 198 23.35 9.33 10.11
N ARG A 199 24.47 10.00 9.80
CA ARG A 199 25.59 10.09 10.73
C ARG A 199 25.25 10.93 11.97
N ARG A 200 24.62 12.10 11.79
CA ARG A 200 24.26 13.00 12.89
C ARG A 200 23.25 12.39 13.86
N LEU A 201 22.31 11.59 13.37
CA LEU A 201 21.38 10.83 14.22
C LEU A 201 22.12 9.81 15.11
N LYS A 202 23.12 9.12 14.57
CA LYS A 202 23.96 8.20 15.35
C LYS A 202 24.79 8.93 16.40
N GLU A 203 25.40 10.06 16.03
CA GLU A 203 26.16 10.90 16.95
C GLU A 203 25.26 11.48 18.06
N GLY A 204 24.03 11.88 17.74
CA GLY A 204 23.03 12.32 18.72
C GLY A 204 22.55 11.19 19.64
N ALA A 205 22.31 10.00 19.10
CA ALA A 205 21.98 8.82 19.90
C ALA A 205 23.11 8.43 20.86
N MET A 206 24.36 8.54 20.40
CA MET A 206 25.52 8.35 21.25
C MET A 206 25.62 9.42 22.32
N LEU A 207 25.48 10.70 21.96
CA LEU A 207 25.58 11.81 22.90
C LEU A 207 24.56 11.68 24.04
N SER A 208 23.31 11.38 23.70
CA SER A 208 22.18 11.23 24.63
C SER A 208 22.15 9.89 25.37
N GLY A 209 22.78 8.86 24.81
CA GLY A 209 22.60 7.49 25.27
C GLY A 209 21.24 6.87 24.89
N ASN A 210 20.49 7.50 23.99
CA ASN A 210 19.13 7.09 23.59
C ASN A 210 19.07 6.67 22.12
N VAL A 211 18.73 5.41 21.84
CA VAL A 211 18.52 4.91 20.47
C VAL A 211 17.17 5.26 19.85
N GLY A 212 16.22 5.76 20.64
CA GLY A 212 14.91 6.19 20.16
C GLY A 212 14.92 7.53 19.44
N ILE A 213 16.10 8.13 19.24
CA ILE A 213 16.24 9.36 18.46
C ILE A 213 15.92 9.06 17.00
N THR A 214 14.95 9.81 16.48
CA THR A 214 14.48 9.74 15.09
C THR A 214 14.47 11.15 14.50
N GLN A 215 14.51 11.24 13.17
CA GLN A 215 14.37 12.51 12.46
C GLN A 215 12.89 12.87 12.33
N SER A 216 12.53 14.14 12.46
CA SER A 216 11.12 14.56 12.39
C SER A 216 10.55 14.32 10.98
N GLU A 217 9.24 14.03 10.88
CA GLU A 217 8.57 13.81 9.59
C GLU A 217 8.72 15.01 8.64
N GLU A 218 8.78 16.23 9.20
CA GLU A 218 8.98 17.47 8.45
C GLU A 218 10.39 17.55 7.84
N GLU A 219 11.44 17.18 8.58
CA GLU A 219 12.81 17.13 8.07
C GLU A 219 13.01 16.01 7.05
N VAL A 220 12.36 14.86 7.26
CA VAL A 220 12.34 13.78 6.26
C VAL A 220 11.69 14.27 4.96
N ALA A 221 10.57 15.00 5.05
CA ALA A 221 9.93 15.60 3.88
C ALA A 221 10.81 16.64 3.18
N GLN A 222 11.52 17.49 3.94
CA GLN A 222 12.45 18.49 3.40
C GLN A 222 13.69 17.85 2.74
N LEU A 223 14.23 16.77 3.31
CA LEU A 223 15.32 15.97 2.73
C LEU A 223 14.92 15.32 1.41
N VAL A 224 13.72 14.74 1.35
CA VAL A 224 13.15 14.18 0.11
C VAL A 224 12.97 15.27 -0.95
N ALA A 225 12.43 16.43 -0.56
CA ALA A 225 12.20 17.56 -1.47
C ALA A 225 13.51 18.17 -2.02
N TYR A 226 14.55 18.32 -1.18
CA TYR A 226 15.84 18.90 -1.58
C TYR A 226 16.60 18.01 -2.58
N ASN A 227 16.61 16.68 -2.36
CA ASN A 227 17.28 15.72 -3.25
C ASN A 227 16.62 15.62 -4.63
N VAL A 228 15.31 15.86 -4.72
CA VAL A 228 14.60 15.97 -6.01
C VAL A 228 14.93 17.28 -6.73
N LYS A 229 15.14 18.37 -5.99
CA LYS A 229 15.32 19.73 -6.53
C LYS A 229 16.76 20.06 -6.93
N ALA A 230 17.76 19.39 -6.35
CA ALA A 230 19.18 19.73 -6.52
C ALA A 230 19.90 19.03 -7.70
N GLY A 231 19.21 18.25 -8.54
CA GLY A 231 19.78 17.73 -9.80
C GLY A 231 20.94 16.74 -9.65
N TYR A 232 21.15 16.15 -8.46
CA TYR A 232 22.19 15.15 -8.24
C TYR A 232 21.88 13.88 -9.06
N LYS A 233 22.84 13.48 -9.91
CA LYS A 233 22.76 12.23 -10.68
C LYS A 233 22.88 11.06 -9.71
N VAL A 234 21.78 10.32 -9.54
CA VAL A 234 21.80 9.01 -8.90
C VAL A 234 22.75 8.10 -9.70
N MET A 235 23.77 7.58 -9.01
CA MET A 235 24.75 6.65 -9.58
C MET A 235 24.44 5.24 -9.07
N ILE A 236 24.43 4.26 -9.97
CA ILE A 236 24.21 2.84 -9.64
C ILE A 236 25.39 2.05 -10.21
N ASN A 237 26.12 1.35 -9.35
CA ASN A 237 27.32 0.58 -9.71
C ASN A 237 28.35 1.36 -10.57
N GLY A 238 28.60 2.63 -10.24
CA GLY A 238 29.60 3.45 -10.91
C GLY A 238 29.18 4.03 -12.27
N LYS A 239 27.91 3.91 -12.67
CA LYS A 239 27.34 4.53 -13.88
C LYS A 239 26.19 5.47 -13.51
N SER A 240 25.94 6.49 -14.34
CA SER A 240 24.74 7.31 -14.17
C SER A 240 23.50 6.44 -14.40
N TRP A 241 22.36 6.83 -13.82
CA TRP A 241 21.07 6.17 -14.04
C TRP A 241 20.77 5.86 -15.52
N THR A 242 21.15 6.76 -16.45
CA THR A 242 21.00 6.57 -17.90
C THR A 242 21.90 5.49 -18.47
N ASP A 243 23.14 5.40 -18.00
CA ASP A 243 24.18 4.49 -18.51
C ASP A 243 24.06 3.09 -17.90
N TYR A 244 23.46 3.00 -16.72
CA TYR A 244 23.10 1.73 -16.08
C TYR A 244 22.02 0.99 -16.88
N LEU A 245 20.96 1.68 -17.33
CA LEU A 245 19.86 1.13 -18.12
C LEU A 245 20.26 0.67 -19.54
N ALA A 246 21.31 1.26 -20.11
CA ALA A 246 21.79 0.93 -21.44
C ALA A 246 22.77 -0.26 -21.48
N SER A 247 23.25 -0.74 -20.31
CA SER A 247 24.36 -1.70 -20.24
C SER A 247 24.01 -3.09 -19.70
N SER A 248 22.74 -3.34 -19.39
CA SER A 248 22.24 -4.65 -18.95
C SER A 248 21.42 -5.32 -20.06
N GLU A 249 22.11 -5.93 -21.03
CA GLU A 249 21.47 -6.92 -21.91
C GLU A 249 21.16 -8.21 -21.12
N THR A 250 19.87 -8.34 -20.80
CA THR A 250 19.02 -9.54 -20.96
C THR A 250 19.35 -10.82 -20.19
N GLY A 251 18.50 -11.14 -19.20
CA GLY A 251 18.37 -12.50 -18.67
C GLY A 251 17.46 -12.57 -17.44
N GLU A 252 17.89 -11.99 -16.32
CA GLU A 252 17.28 -12.26 -15.00
C GLU A 252 16.38 -11.12 -14.47
N PHE A 253 16.38 -9.95 -15.09
CA PHE A 253 15.61 -8.79 -14.62
C PHE A 253 14.21 -8.65 -15.25
N LYS A 254 13.80 -9.54 -16.17
CA LYS A 254 12.42 -9.54 -16.69
C LYS A 254 11.43 -10.17 -15.71
N ASP A 255 11.81 -11.25 -15.03
CA ASP A 255 10.90 -11.93 -14.10
C ASP A 255 10.64 -11.12 -12.82
N THR A 256 11.62 -10.35 -12.34
CA THR A 256 11.47 -9.54 -11.13
C THR A 256 10.71 -8.23 -11.36
N LEU A 257 10.78 -7.65 -12.57
CA LEU A 257 9.96 -6.50 -12.95
C LEU A 257 8.50 -6.92 -13.25
N GLN A 258 8.31 -8.10 -13.83
CA GLN A 258 6.98 -8.69 -14.03
C GLN A 258 6.35 -9.07 -12.69
N LEU A 259 7.09 -9.64 -11.74
CA LEU A 259 6.60 -9.92 -10.38
C LEU A 259 6.16 -8.69 -9.61
N ASP A 260 6.82 -7.53 -9.76
CA ASP A 260 6.42 -6.28 -9.09
C ASP A 260 5.21 -5.63 -9.81
N GLN A 261 5.12 -5.72 -11.15
CA GLN A 261 3.94 -5.30 -11.89
C GLN A 261 2.73 -6.21 -11.64
N ASP A 262 2.93 -7.52 -11.56
CA ASP A 262 1.91 -8.52 -11.26
C ASP A 262 1.48 -8.41 -9.79
N PHE A 263 2.40 -8.19 -8.84
CA PHE A 263 2.05 -7.96 -7.44
C PHE A 263 1.32 -6.63 -7.24
N MET A 264 1.73 -5.55 -7.92
CA MET A 264 0.99 -4.29 -7.91
C MET A 264 -0.34 -4.37 -8.66
N SER A 265 -0.43 -5.20 -9.70
CA SER A 265 -1.69 -5.48 -10.41
C SER A 265 -2.62 -6.34 -9.56
N LEU A 266 -2.09 -7.29 -8.77
CA LEU A 266 -2.82 -8.11 -7.81
C LEU A 266 -3.32 -7.26 -6.64
N ILE A 267 -2.48 -6.38 -6.08
CA ILE A 267 -2.89 -5.44 -5.04
C ILE A 267 -3.90 -4.43 -5.59
N LYS A 268 -3.72 -3.92 -6.82
CA LYS A 268 -4.73 -3.08 -7.46
C LYS A 268 -6.03 -3.82 -7.70
N SER A 269 -5.99 -5.06 -8.20
CA SER A 269 -7.20 -5.84 -8.44
C SER A 269 -7.88 -6.19 -7.12
N GLU A 270 -7.14 -6.51 -6.07
CA GLU A 270 -7.69 -6.81 -4.74
C GLU A 270 -8.29 -5.56 -4.09
N LEU A 271 -7.61 -4.41 -4.15
CA LEU A 271 -8.18 -3.12 -3.72
C LEU A 271 -9.40 -2.74 -4.56
N GLN A 272 -9.35 -2.92 -5.88
CA GLN A 272 -10.50 -2.67 -6.75
C GLN A 272 -11.65 -3.63 -6.47
N ASN A 273 -11.38 -4.88 -6.13
CA ASN A 273 -12.37 -5.88 -5.74
C ASN A 273 -12.97 -5.52 -4.37
N GLN A 274 -12.18 -5.11 -3.39
CA GLN A 274 -12.68 -4.61 -2.10
C GLN A 274 -13.47 -3.31 -2.27
N ILE A 275 -13.04 -2.41 -3.15
CA ILE A 275 -13.79 -1.19 -3.50
C ILE A 275 -15.10 -1.56 -4.20
N GLN A 276 -15.09 -2.49 -5.16
CA GLN A 276 -16.30 -2.95 -5.84
C GLN A 276 -17.24 -3.69 -4.89
N GLN A 277 -16.73 -4.52 -3.97
CA GLN A 277 -17.52 -5.18 -2.93
C GLN A 277 -18.11 -4.14 -1.96
N SER A 278 -17.33 -3.14 -1.53
CA SER A 278 -17.86 -2.08 -0.66
C SER A 278 -18.85 -1.16 -1.38
N VAL A 279 -18.65 -0.87 -2.68
CA VAL A 279 -19.63 -0.17 -3.53
C VAL A 279 -20.87 -1.02 -3.73
N ALA A 280 -20.75 -2.32 -3.98
CA ALA A 280 -21.88 -3.25 -4.09
C ALA A 280 -22.62 -3.38 -2.76
N ILE A 281 -21.93 -3.49 -1.63
CA ILE A 281 -22.53 -3.45 -0.29
C ILE A 281 -23.23 -2.11 -0.07
N ASN A 282 -22.62 -1.00 -0.46
CA ASN A 282 -23.24 0.31 -0.28
C ASN A 282 -24.44 0.49 -1.23
N SER A 283 -24.38 0.00 -2.47
CA SER A 283 -25.49 -0.03 -3.42
C SER A 283 -26.60 -0.97 -2.97
N ASN A 284 -26.27 -2.11 -2.37
CA ASN A 284 -27.23 -3.02 -1.79
C ASN A 284 -27.87 -2.40 -0.55
N ILE A 285 -27.09 -1.76 0.33
CA ILE A 285 -27.61 -0.99 1.46
C ILE A 285 -28.50 0.15 0.95
N GLN A 286 -28.11 0.88 -0.09
CA GLN A 286 -28.95 1.92 -0.69
C GLN A 286 -30.17 1.33 -1.37
N SER A 287 -30.08 0.15 -1.99
CA SER A 287 -31.21 -0.57 -2.59
C SER A 287 -32.16 -1.06 -1.52
N TYR A 288 -31.66 -1.62 -0.41
CA TYR A 288 -32.44 -1.97 0.77
C TYR A 288 -33.03 -0.74 1.43
N LEU A 289 -32.29 0.36 1.59
CA LEU A 289 -32.81 1.60 2.15
C LEU A 289 -33.85 2.24 1.23
N ASN A 290 -33.67 2.15 -0.09
CA ASN A 290 -34.65 2.58 -1.08
C ASN A 290 -35.84 1.63 -1.08
N SER A 291 -35.68 0.32 -0.98
CA SER A 291 -36.79 -0.63 -0.93
C SER A 291 -37.55 -0.52 0.39
N PHE A 292 -36.89 -0.25 1.51
CA PHE A 292 -37.51 0.14 2.78
C PHE A 292 -38.23 1.49 2.66
N ALA A 293 -37.59 2.50 2.06
CA ALA A 293 -38.20 3.81 1.85
C ALA A 293 -39.36 3.77 0.84
N PHE A 294 -39.30 2.92 -0.18
CA PHE A 294 -40.37 2.65 -1.15
C PHE A 294 -41.47 1.79 -0.53
N ALA A 295 -41.14 0.80 0.30
CA ALA A 295 -42.11 0.01 1.08
C ALA A 295 -42.84 0.88 2.12
N GLU A 296 -42.17 1.89 2.68
CA GLU A 296 -42.80 2.89 3.56
C GLU A 296 -43.55 3.99 2.79
N SER A 297 -43.21 4.29 1.53
CA SER A 297 -43.76 5.42 0.77
C SER A 297 -44.66 5.07 -0.43
N THR A 298 -44.81 3.80 -0.78
CA THR A 298 -45.70 3.36 -1.87
C THR A 298 -46.85 2.50 -1.36
N SER A 299 -48.05 2.85 -1.82
CA SER A 299 -49.15 1.89 -1.85
C SER A 299 -48.67 0.64 -2.59
N ALA A 300 -48.88 -0.55 -2.02
CA ALA A 300 -48.43 -1.85 -2.50
C ALA A 300 -48.19 -1.91 -4.02
N ARG A 301 -46.94 -2.15 -4.44
CA ARG A 301 -46.55 -2.38 -5.84
C ARG A 301 -47.36 -3.56 -6.37
N ARG A 302 -48.37 -3.30 -7.20
CA ARG A 302 -49.20 -4.34 -7.83
C ARG A 302 -48.42 -4.91 -9.03
N VAL A 303 -47.97 -6.15 -8.93
CA VAL A 303 -47.40 -6.93 -10.03
C VAL A 303 -48.35 -8.08 -10.26
N ASP A 304 -49.00 -8.12 -11.42
CA ASP A 304 -50.00 -9.12 -11.77
C ASP A 304 -49.55 -9.86 -13.04
N PRO A 305 -48.81 -10.98 -12.90
CA PRO A 305 -48.49 -11.86 -14.02
C PRO A 305 -49.77 -12.36 -14.71
N LEU A 306 -49.65 -12.67 -16.00
CA LEU A 306 -50.76 -13.17 -16.81
C LEU A 306 -51.05 -14.62 -16.50
N THR A 307 -52.10 -14.85 -15.72
CA THR A 307 -52.57 -16.18 -15.36
C THR A 307 -53.65 -16.68 -16.32
N LEU A 308 -53.60 -17.98 -16.62
CA LEU A 308 -54.59 -18.70 -17.39
C LEU A 308 -55.35 -19.64 -16.46
N ASP A 309 -56.68 -19.53 -16.52
CA ASP A 309 -57.64 -20.51 -16.06
C ASP A 309 -57.54 -21.75 -16.97
N LEU A 310 -57.16 -22.90 -16.44
CA LEU A 310 -56.90 -24.12 -17.24
C LEU A 310 -57.96 -25.20 -17.10
N ASP A 311 -58.79 -25.20 -16.07
CA ASP A 311 -59.86 -26.17 -15.85
C ASP A 311 -61.28 -25.59 -15.97
N GLY A 312 -61.38 -24.26 -16.09
CA GLY A 312 -62.57 -23.51 -16.45
C GLY A 312 -63.46 -23.14 -15.28
N ASP A 313 -62.95 -23.15 -14.04
CA ASP A 313 -63.72 -22.76 -12.85
C ASP A 313 -63.33 -21.40 -12.24
N GLY A 314 -62.22 -20.81 -12.68
CA GLY A 314 -61.78 -19.51 -12.22
C GLY A 314 -60.29 -19.33 -12.37
N VAL A 315 -59.76 -18.24 -11.79
CA VAL A 315 -58.34 -18.20 -11.46
C VAL A 315 -58.21 -18.27 -9.95
N GLU A 316 -57.44 -19.23 -9.48
CA GLU A 316 -57.31 -19.57 -8.09
C GLU A 316 -55.97 -19.08 -7.55
N LEU A 317 -55.99 -18.35 -6.43
CA LEU A 317 -54.79 -17.76 -5.84
C LEU A 317 -54.58 -18.20 -4.39
N VAL A 318 -53.34 -18.57 -4.06
CA VAL A 318 -52.85 -18.72 -2.69
C VAL A 318 -52.40 -17.37 -2.17
N ASN A 319 -52.95 -16.93 -1.04
CA ASN A 319 -52.51 -15.71 -0.39
C ASN A 319 -51.03 -15.81 0.02
N VAL A 320 -50.28 -14.71 -0.08
CA VAL A 320 -48.85 -14.65 0.30
C VAL A 320 -48.58 -15.20 1.70
N SER A 321 -49.50 -15.02 2.66
CA SER A 321 -49.32 -15.55 4.02
C SER A 321 -49.34 -17.08 4.12
N ASN A 322 -49.90 -17.75 3.12
CA ASN A 322 -50.10 -19.20 3.08
C ASN A 322 -49.27 -19.87 1.95
N SER A 323 -48.65 -19.07 1.08
CA SER A 323 -47.85 -19.55 -0.03
C SER A 323 -46.46 -19.96 0.43
N THR A 324 -45.93 -21.05 -0.13
CA THR A 324 -44.53 -21.48 0.03
C THR A 324 -43.64 -21.03 -1.12
N ALA A 325 -44.21 -20.46 -2.18
CA ALA A 325 -43.48 -20.04 -3.37
C ALA A 325 -42.65 -18.79 -3.10
N PHE A 326 -41.39 -18.84 -3.54
CA PHE A 326 -40.50 -17.69 -3.62
C PHE A 326 -40.16 -17.42 -5.07
N PHE A 327 -40.42 -16.20 -5.55
CA PHE A 327 -40.16 -15.82 -6.94
C PHE A 327 -39.64 -14.38 -7.01
N ASP A 328 -38.75 -14.12 -7.95
CA ASP A 328 -38.14 -12.80 -8.15
C ASP A 328 -39.11 -11.90 -8.94
N LEU A 329 -39.71 -10.93 -8.24
CA LEU A 329 -40.59 -9.90 -8.83
C LEU A 329 -39.88 -8.56 -9.03
N ASP A 330 -38.59 -8.48 -8.68
CA ASP A 330 -37.86 -7.24 -8.55
C ASP A 330 -36.86 -7.03 -9.69
N VAL A 331 -37.16 -6.01 -10.49
CA VAL A 331 -36.34 -5.61 -11.63
C VAL A 331 -35.93 -4.15 -11.53
N THR A 332 -34.68 -3.89 -11.94
CA THR A 332 -34.10 -2.56 -12.02
C THR A 332 -34.00 -2.14 -13.49
N ALA A 333 -34.40 -0.90 -13.78
CA ALA A 333 -34.25 -0.31 -15.11
C ALA A 333 -32.77 -0.12 -15.45
N ASN A 334 -32.34 -0.63 -16.60
CA ASN A 334 -30.97 -0.46 -17.07
C ASN A 334 -30.78 0.92 -17.73
N THR A 335 -29.57 1.46 -17.63
CA THR A 335 -29.23 2.76 -18.22
C THR A 335 -28.06 2.65 -19.20
N ASP A 336 -28.11 3.45 -20.26
CA ASP A 336 -26.99 3.67 -21.17
C ASP A 336 -25.81 4.39 -20.49
N ALA A 337 -24.72 4.59 -21.22
CA ALA A 337 -23.51 5.26 -20.71
C ALA A 337 -23.74 6.72 -20.28
N ASP A 338 -24.83 7.34 -20.73
CA ASP A 338 -25.22 8.72 -20.42
C ASP A 338 -26.25 8.78 -19.28
N GLY A 339 -26.67 7.63 -18.74
CA GLY A 339 -27.63 7.52 -17.64
C GLY A 339 -29.10 7.53 -18.07
N ASN A 340 -29.41 7.38 -19.36
CA ASN A 340 -30.79 7.28 -19.85
C ASN A 340 -31.27 5.83 -19.83
N PHE A 341 -32.57 5.61 -19.62
CA PHE A 341 -33.16 4.28 -19.69
C PHE A 341 -32.94 3.64 -21.07
N ASP A 342 -32.34 2.45 -21.12
CA ASP A 342 -31.97 1.78 -22.38
C ASP A 342 -33.07 0.88 -22.97
N GLY A 343 -34.23 0.80 -22.30
CA GLY A 343 -35.36 -0.04 -22.70
C GLY A 343 -35.34 -1.45 -22.10
N THR A 344 -34.33 -1.80 -21.32
CA THR A 344 -34.17 -3.12 -20.70
C THR A 344 -34.19 -3.05 -19.18
N TYR A 345 -34.47 -4.18 -18.57
CA TYR A 345 -34.50 -4.35 -17.13
C TYR A 345 -33.61 -5.53 -16.75
N THR A 346 -33.07 -5.50 -15.55
CA THR A 346 -32.30 -6.60 -14.95
C THR A 346 -32.96 -7.00 -13.64
N SER A 347 -33.20 -8.28 -13.41
CA SER A 347 -33.62 -8.73 -12.07
C SER A 347 -32.41 -8.78 -11.13
N ASP A 348 -32.63 -8.56 -9.84
CA ASP A 348 -31.54 -8.60 -8.86
C ASP A 348 -31.21 -10.02 -8.38
N GLY A 349 -32.03 -11.01 -8.77
CA GLY A 349 -31.89 -12.43 -8.47
C GLY A 349 -32.33 -12.80 -7.06
N VAL A 350 -32.90 -11.87 -6.31
CA VAL A 350 -33.47 -12.11 -4.98
C VAL A 350 -34.92 -12.56 -5.17
N LYS A 351 -35.30 -13.66 -4.52
CA LYS A 351 -36.68 -14.18 -4.57
C LYS A 351 -37.44 -13.73 -3.33
N GLU A 352 -38.64 -13.17 -3.51
CA GLU A 352 -39.55 -12.81 -2.43
C GLU A 352 -40.62 -13.87 -2.24
N GLN A 353 -41.17 -13.98 -1.02
CA GLN A 353 -42.39 -14.76 -0.81
C GLN A 353 -43.56 -14.05 -1.49
N VAL A 354 -44.28 -14.76 -2.34
CA VAL A 354 -45.33 -14.20 -3.19
C VAL A 354 -46.67 -14.90 -2.99
N GLY A 355 -47.77 -14.17 -3.20
CA GLY A 355 -49.04 -14.81 -3.47
C GLY A 355 -48.92 -15.55 -4.80
N TRP A 356 -49.49 -16.74 -4.90
CA TRP A 356 -49.20 -17.66 -6.00
C TRP A 356 -50.46 -18.18 -6.67
N VAL A 357 -50.33 -18.63 -7.91
CA VAL A 357 -51.39 -19.34 -8.62
C VAL A 357 -51.55 -20.76 -8.04
N GLN A 358 -52.76 -21.30 -7.97
CA GLN A 358 -52.94 -22.71 -7.59
C GLN A 358 -52.50 -23.66 -8.72
N SER A 359 -52.23 -24.91 -8.37
CA SER A 359 -51.58 -25.89 -9.26
C SER A 359 -52.43 -26.36 -10.44
N ASP A 360 -53.74 -26.13 -10.38
CA ASP A 360 -54.72 -26.37 -11.45
C ASP A 360 -54.60 -25.34 -12.58
N ASP A 361 -54.21 -24.10 -12.26
CA ASP A 361 -54.00 -23.00 -13.18
C ASP A 361 -52.54 -22.84 -13.63
N GLY A 362 -52.25 -21.84 -14.47
CA GLY A 362 -50.87 -21.59 -14.88
C GLY A 362 -50.54 -20.17 -15.32
N LEU A 363 -49.26 -19.83 -15.22
CA LEU A 363 -48.70 -18.55 -15.65
C LEU A 363 -48.27 -18.63 -17.12
N LEU A 364 -48.65 -17.65 -17.95
CA LEU A 364 -48.12 -17.55 -19.32
C LEU A 364 -46.68 -17.05 -19.29
N THR A 365 -45.79 -17.76 -19.97
CA THR A 365 -44.35 -17.48 -19.94
C THR A 365 -43.74 -17.44 -21.34
N LEU A 366 -42.64 -16.71 -21.45
CA LEU A 366 -41.74 -16.71 -22.59
C LEU A 366 -40.31 -16.69 -22.06
N ASP A 367 -39.60 -17.80 -22.26
CA ASP A 367 -38.17 -17.93 -21.94
C ASP A 367 -37.35 -17.04 -22.91
N LYS A 368 -37.13 -15.79 -22.49
CA LYS A 368 -36.50 -14.76 -23.32
C LYS A 368 -34.99 -14.94 -23.39
N ASN A 369 -34.40 -15.59 -22.39
CA ASN A 369 -32.96 -15.82 -22.32
C ASN A 369 -32.54 -17.21 -22.84
N SER A 370 -33.52 -18.07 -23.17
CA SER A 370 -33.35 -19.44 -23.67
C SER A 370 -32.62 -20.37 -22.69
N ASN A 371 -32.81 -20.20 -21.38
CA ASN A 371 -32.18 -21.05 -20.36
C ASN A 371 -33.00 -22.31 -20.02
N GLY A 372 -34.22 -22.43 -20.54
CA GLY A 372 -35.10 -23.58 -20.37
C GLY A 372 -35.93 -23.57 -19.08
N THR A 373 -35.84 -22.53 -18.27
CA THR A 373 -36.58 -22.33 -17.02
C THR A 373 -37.31 -20.99 -17.05
N VAL A 374 -38.13 -20.73 -16.03
CA VAL A 374 -38.74 -19.41 -15.77
C VAL A 374 -38.22 -18.96 -14.43
N ASP A 375 -37.30 -18.01 -14.42
CA ASP A 375 -36.51 -17.69 -13.21
C ASP A 375 -36.85 -16.35 -12.56
N ASN A 376 -37.46 -15.42 -13.30
CA ASN A 376 -37.88 -14.12 -12.78
C ASN A 376 -39.03 -13.49 -13.60
N ILE A 377 -39.57 -12.37 -13.10
CA ILE A 377 -40.72 -11.65 -13.70
C ILE A 377 -40.51 -11.19 -15.15
N LEU A 378 -39.27 -11.08 -15.65
CA LEU A 378 -39.01 -10.70 -17.06
C LEU A 378 -39.45 -11.76 -18.06
N GLU A 379 -39.64 -13.00 -17.62
CA GLU A 379 -40.07 -14.14 -18.45
C GLU A 379 -41.56 -14.45 -18.30
N LEU A 380 -42.24 -13.75 -17.40
CA LEU A 380 -43.69 -13.71 -17.30
C LEU A 380 -44.22 -12.48 -18.05
N PHE A 381 -45.52 -12.49 -18.32
CA PHE A 381 -46.20 -11.33 -18.89
C PHE A 381 -46.89 -10.52 -17.78
N GLY A 382 -46.54 -9.26 -17.63
CA GLY A 382 -47.15 -8.36 -16.63
C GLY A 382 -46.15 -7.88 -15.59
N LYS A 383 -46.04 -6.56 -15.44
CA LYS A 383 -45.08 -5.89 -14.55
C LYS A 383 -45.61 -4.55 -14.05
N SER A 384 -44.84 -3.88 -13.19
CA SER A 384 -45.26 -2.67 -12.47
C SER A 384 -45.81 -1.51 -13.34
N ASN A 385 -45.51 -1.47 -14.64
CA ASN A 385 -45.95 -0.41 -15.56
C ASN A 385 -46.77 -0.88 -16.77
N LYS A 386 -47.05 -2.18 -16.91
CA LYS A 386 -47.84 -2.76 -18.02
C LYS A 386 -48.56 -4.03 -17.57
N THR A 387 -49.82 -4.19 -17.96
CA THR A 387 -50.54 -5.45 -17.73
C THR A 387 -49.95 -6.57 -18.59
N GLY A 388 -50.16 -7.83 -18.18
CA GLY A 388 -49.69 -8.96 -18.99
C GLY A 388 -50.30 -9.02 -20.39
N THR A 389 -51.55 -8.57 -20.56
CA THR A 389 -52.18 -8.43 -21.87
C THR A 389 -51.56 -7.35 -22.74
N GLU A 390 -51.22 -6.20 -22.16
CA GLU A 390 -50.54 -5.13 -22.88
C GLU A 390 -49.17 -5.57 -23.36
N GLU A 391 -48.43 -6.31 -22.53
CA GLU A 391 -47.11 -6.85 -22.90
C GLU A 391 -47.22 -7.97 -23.94
N LEU A 392 -48.21 -8.85 -23.84
CA LEU A 392 -48.43 -9.90 -24.83
C LEU A 392 -48.85 -9.35 -26.20
N ARG A 393 -49.64 -8.27 -26.22
CA ARG A 393 -50.08 -7.60 -27.45
C ARG A 393 -48.93 -7.06 -28.29
N GLU A 394 -47.77 -6.77 -27.70
CA GLU A 394 -46.59 -6.32 -28.45
C GLU A 394 -46.06 -7.38 -29.42
N TYR A 395 -46.46 -8.64 -29.24
CA TYR A 395 -46.09 -9.75 -30.12
C TYR A 395 -47.15 -10.09 -31.19
N ASP A 396 -48.28 -9.39 -31.21
CA ASP A 396 -49.30 -9.47 -32.26
C ASP A 396 -48.82 -8.68 -33.49
N LEU A 397 -47.93 -9.29 -34.26
CA LEU A 397 -47.24 -8.59 -35.36
C LEU A 397 -48.16 -8.36 -36.57
N ASN A 398 -49.20 -9.18 -36.73
CA ASN A 398 -50.19 -9.01 -37.78
C ASN A 398 -51.34 -8.05 -37.38
N ASN A 399 -51.40 -7.65 -36.10
CA ASN A 399 -52.39 -6.76 -35.49
C ASN A 399 -53.84 -7.25 -35.66
N ASP A 400 -54.07 -8.56 -35.61
CA ASP A 400 -55.42 -9.16 -35.70
C ASP A 400 -56.13 -9.26 -34.34
N GLY A 401 -55.45 -8.88 -33.25
CA GLY A 401 -55.96 -8.89 -31.88
C GLY A 401 -55.83 -10.24 -31.20
N VAL A 402 -55.15 -11.22 -31.80
CA VAL A 402 -55.06 -12.60 -31.33
C VAL A 402 -53.66 -13.17 -31.53
N ILE A 403 -53.00 -13.57 -30.44
CA ILE A 403 -51.76 -14.35 -30.52
C ILE A 403 -52.09 -15.79 -30.89
N ASN A 404 -51.75 -16.20 -32.11
CA ASN A 404 -51.98 -17.55 -32.64
C ASN A 404 -50.80 -18.06 -33.48
N SER A 405 -50.94 -19.22 -34.13
CA SER A 405 -49.87 -19.81 -34.97
C SER A 405 -49.37 -18.93 -36.13
N SER A 406 -50.07 -17.83 -36.44
CA SER A 406 -49.64 -16.82 -37.41
C SER A 406 -48.58 -15.86 -36.84
N ASP A 407 -48.41 -15.82 -35.52
CA ASP A 407 -47.43 -15.01 -34.81
C ASP A 407 -46.20 -15.83 -34.43
N ALA A 408 -45.02 -15.29 -34.73
CA ALA A 408 -43.75 -15.99 -34.47
C ALA A 408 -43.55 -16.35 -32.99
N VAL A 409 -44.09 -15.54 -32.06
CA VAL A 409 -43.98 -15.78 -30.61
C VAL A 409 -44.71 -17.05 -30.18
N PHE A 410 -45.79 -17.44 -30.87
CA PHE A 410 -46.75 -18.44 -30.38
C PHE A 410 -46.10 -19.79 -30.08
N SER A 411 -45.15 -20.22 -30.91
CA SER A 411 -44.42 -21.47 -30.71
C SER A 411 -43.44 -21.46 -29.54
N GLY A 412 -43.05 -20.28 -29.06
CA GLY A 412 -42.16 -20.09 -27.91
C GLY A 412 -42.88 -19.90 -26.59
N LEU A 413 -44.19 -19.60 -26.62
CA LEU A 413 -45.00 -19.45 -25.42
C LEU A 413 -45.19 -20.80 -24.72
N LYS A 414 -45.10 -20.75 -23.38
CA LYS A 414 -45.41 -21.87 -22.51
C LYS A 414 -46.33 -21.43 -21.39
N VAL A 415 -46.92 -22.40 -20.71
CA VAL A 415 -47.67 -22.24 -19.48
C VAL A 415 -46.90 -22.97 -18.39
N TRP A 416 -46.62 -22.26 -17.31
CA TRP A 416 -46.03 -22.83 -16.11
C TRP A 416 -47.14 -23.18 -15.12
N GLN A 417 -47.38 -24.49 -14.95
CA GLN A 417 -48.22 -25.03 -13.89
C GLN A 417 -47.31 -25.53 -12.78
N ASP A 418 -47.09 -24.71 -11.75
CA ASP A 418 -46.29 -25.09 -10.57
C ASP A 418 -47.09 -26.09 -9.73
N LEU A 419 -46.81 -27.38 -9.92
CA LEU A 419 -47.59 -28.47 -9.35
C LEU A 419 -47.26 -28.65 -7.86
N ASN A 420 -46.03 -28.33 -7.47
CA ASN A 420 -45.52 -28.54 -6.12
C ASN A 420 -45.59 -27.26 -5.25
N GLN A 421 -45.91 -26.10 -5.86
CA GLN A 421 -46.05 -24.77 -5.25
C GLN A 421 -44.76 -24.25 -4.59
N ASP A 422 -43.60 -24.56 -5.17
CA ASP A 422 -42.29 -24.11 -4.67
C ASP A 422 -41.76 -22.84 -5.35
N GLY A 423 -42.38 -22.38 -6.43
CA GLY A 423 -41.95 -21.18 -7.17
C GLY A 423 -40.68 -21.38 -7.99
N GLU A 424 -40.26 -22.62 -8.25
CA GLU A 424 -39.12 -22.94 -9.12
C GLU A 424 -39.58 -23.69 -10.37
N SER A 425 -39.44 -23.11 -11.55
CA SER A 425 -39.91 -23.77 -12.76
C SER A 425 -39.10 -25.02 -13.10
N GLN A 426 -39.78 -26.18 -13.15
CA GLN A 426 -39.18 -27.43 -13.62
C GLN A 426 -39.69 -27.85 -15.01
N ALA A 427 -38.90 -28.66 -15.72
CA ALA A 427 -39.19 -29.00 -17.11
C ALA A 427 -40.52 -29.76 -17.31
N ASP A 428 -40.96 -30.52 -16.31
CA ASP A 428 -42.24 -31.23 -16.31
C ASP A 428 -43.44 -30.34 -15.98
N GLU A 429 -43.21 -29.14 -15.42
CA GLU A 429 -44.22 -28.13 -15.10
C GLU A 429 -44.47 -27.13 -16.24
N LEU A 430 -43.57 -27.07 -17.22
CA LEU A 430 -43.68 -26.20 -18.38
C LEU A 430 -44.37 -26.93 -19.54
N LYS A 431 -45.60 -26.49 -19.86
CA LYS A 431 -46.38 -27.03 -20.98
C LYS A 431 -46.40 -26.06 -22.16
N THR A 432 -46.25 -26.57 -23.36
CA THR A 432 -46.54 -25.80 -24.57
C THR A 432 -48.04 -25.53 -24.70
N LEU A 433 -48.42 -24.45 -25.39
CA LEU A 433 -49.83 -24.15 -25.65
C LEU A 433 -50.55 -25.32 -26.36
N SER A 434 -49.85 -26.04 -27.25
CA SER A 434 -50.41 -27.20 -27.94
C SER A 434 -50.66 -28.39 -27.02
N GLU A 435 -49.83 -28.63 -25.99
CA GLU A 435 -50.04 -29.71 -25.01
C GLU A 435 -51.28 -29.45 -24.15
N LEU A 436 -51.61 -28.18 -23.92
CA LEU A 436 -52.82 -27.74 -23.22
C LEU A 436 -54.01 -27.51 -24.15
N ASN A 437 -53.89 -27.80 -25.45
CA ASN A 437 -54.93 -27.57 -26.47
C ASN A 437 -55.36 -26.09 -26.60
N ILE A 438 -54.48 -25.15 -26.30
CA ILE A 438 -54.70 -23.71 -26.47
C ILE A 438 -54.39 -23.34 -27.93
N ALA A 439 -55.42 -22.97 -28.69
CA ALA A 439 -55.28 -22.62 -30.11
C ALA A 439 -54.87 -21.16 -30.35
N SER A 440 -55.25 -20.25 -29.44
CA SER A 440 -55.04 -18.81 -29.58
C SER A 440 -55.30 -18.08 -28.26
N ILE A 441 -54.66 -16.93 -28.06
CA ILE A 441 -54.89 -16.04 -26.92
C ILE A 441 -55.39 -14.70 -27.44
N ASN A 442 -56.59 -14.29 -27.02
CA ASN A 442 -57.16 -13.00 -27.41
C ASN A 442 -56.50 -11.87 -26.63
N VAL A 443 -55.98 -10.85 -27.31
CA VAL A 443 -55.34 -9.67 -26.70
C VAL A 443 -56.06 -8.36 -27.05
N SER A 444 -57.25 -8.43 -27.62
CA SER A 444 -58.02 -7.27 -28.13
C SER A 444 -58.67 -6.41 -27.03
N ASP A 445 -58.87 -6.95 -25.83
CA ASP A 445 -59.47 -6.22 -24.70
C ASP A 445 -58.55 -6.22 -23.47
N SER A 446 -58.66 -5.19 -22.65
CA SER A 446 -57.99 -5.01 -21.36
C SER A 446 -58.49 -5.97 -20.25
N SER A 447 -59.50 -6.80 -20.54
CA SER A 447 -59.96 -7.91 -19.68
C SER A 447 -60.03 -9.20 -20.49
N LEU A 448 -59.22 -10.20 -20.15
CA LEU A 448 -59.20 -11.50 -20.81
C LEU A 448 -60.45 -12.33 -20.48
N THR A 449 -61.04 -12.93 -21.49
CA THR A 449 -61.91 -14.12 -21.36
C THR A 449 -61.29 -15.23 -22.20
N THR A 450 -61.11 -16.41 -21.61
CA THR A 450 -60.75 -17.64 -22.32
C THR A 450 -61.94 -18.07 -23.18
N LEU A 451 -61.73 -18.30 -24.48
CA LEU A 451 -62.75 -18.86 -25.38
C LEU A 451 -62.40 -20.32 -25.66
N ASN A 452 -62.98 -21.23 -24.87
CA ASN A 452 -62.92 -22.66 -25.15
C ASN A 452 -63.72 -22.98 -26.42
N GLN A 453 -63.16 -23.81 -27.32
CA GLN A 453 -63.95 -24.37 -28.42
C GLN A 453 -64.93 -25.40 -27.85
N THR A 454 -66.21 -25.03 -27.81
CA THR A 454 -67.30 -26.01 -27.64
C THR A 454 -67.43 -26.86 -28.89
N SER A 455 -67.66 -28.16 -28.68
CA SER A 455 -68.53 -28.95 -29.55
C SER A 455 -69.95 -28.91 -29.00
#